data_AF-A0A7X0FIP9-F1
#
_entry.id   AF-A0A7X0FIP9-F1
#
_cell.length_a   1.000
_cell.length_b   1.000
_cell.length_c   1.000
_cell.angle_alpha   90.00
_cell.angle_beta   90.00
_cell.angle_gamma   90.00
#
_symmetry.space_group_name_H-M   'P 1'
#
loop_
_entity.id
_entity.type
_entity.pdbx_description
1 polymer ?
#
loop_
_entity_poly.entity_id
_entity_poly.type
_entity_poly.pdbx_seq_one_letter_code
_entity_poly.pdbx_strand_id
1 'polypeptide(L)'
;MKTAALVLFTGLLATSSAFAETRCTTDAFGVKTCSGDDGNMTRTTTDAYGTTTTRDDRGNETRCTTDAYGTKACQGSEGSMTRTTTDAYGTTTTLDTQGNQTRCTTDAFGVKTCNDGKGNTTRCTTDAYRVETCR
;
A
#
# COMPACT_ATOMS: atom_id res chain seq x y z
N MET A 1 13.19 -10.47 10.23
CA MET A 1 11.79 -10.03 10.43
C MET A 1 11.46 -9.11 9.26
N LYS A 2 10.71 -9.60 8.26
CA LYS A 2 10.44 -8.85 7.03
C LYS A 2 9.27 -7.89 7.30
N THR A 3 9.57 -6.61 7.48
CA THR A 3 8.57 -5.54 7.52
C THR A 3 7.90 -5.43 6.15
N ALA A 4 6.65 -5.87 6.06
CA ALA A 4 5.82 -5.62 4.88
C ALA A 4 5.49 -4.11 4.86
N ALA A 5 6.26 -3.35 4.09
CA ALA A 5 5.92 -1.97 3.77
C ALA A 5 4.67 -1.98 2.87
N LEU A 6 3.56 -1.50 3.42
CA LEU A 6 2.33 -1.24 2.69
C LEU A 6 2.60 -0.03 1.79
N VAL A 7 3.00 -0.27 0.54
CA VAL A 7 3.19 0.79 -0.46
C VAL A 7 1.82 1.36 -0.82
N LEU A 8 1.47 2.48 -0.18
CA LEU A 8 0.41 3.37 -0.64
C LEU A 8 0.92 4.09 -1.88
N PHE A 9 0.25 3.87 -3.00
CA PHE A 9 0.55 4.51 -4.29
C PHE A 9 0.27 6.02 -4.17
N THR A 10 1.30 6.83 -3.91
CA THR A 10 1.22 8.29 -4.02
C THR A 10 1.92 8.73 -5.29
N GLY A 11 1.15 9.09 -6.31
CA GLY A 11 1.66 9.73 -7.52
C GLY A 11 0.83 10.96 -7.85
N LEU A 12 1.35 12.16 -7.51
CA LEU A 12 1.14 13.40 -8.25
C LEU A 12 2.18 14.44 -7.80
N LEU A 13 3.08 14.84 -8.71
CA LEU A 13 3.98 15.98 -8.51
C LEU A 13 3.19 17.29 -8.61
N ALA A 14 3.19 18.08 -7.53
CA ALA A 14 3.01 19.53 -7.57
C ALA A 14 3.76 20.17 -6.39
N THR A 15 4.61 21.14 -6.70
CA THR A 15 5.37 21.94 -5.75
C THR A 15 4.44 22.78 -4.88
N SER A 16 4.31 22.45 -3.60
CA SER A 16 4.07 23.40 -2.51
C SER A 16 4.47 22.74 -1.20
N SER A 17 5.34 23.42 -0.46
CA SER A 17 5.88 22.99 0.83
C SER A 17 4.79 23.07 1.91
N ALA A 18 4.07 21.97 2.08
CA ALA A 18 3.37 21.63 3.31
C ALA A 18 3.52 20.11 3.45
N PHE A 19 4.56 19.66 4.14
CA PHE A 19 4.65 18.25 4.53
C PHE A 19 3.52 18.02 5.53
N ALA A 20 2.37 17.52 5.06
CA ALA A 20 1.31 17.05 5.96
C ALA A 20 1.91 15.87 6.75
N GLU A 21 2.22 16.09 8.02
CA GLU A 21 2.80 15.08 8.87
C GLU A 21 1.68 14.11 9.27
N THR A 22 1.81 12.84 8.88
CA THR A 22 0.92 11.78 9.37
C THR A 22 1.57 11.14 10.60
N ARG A 23 0.88 11.23 11.74
CA ARG A 23 1.32 10.61 13.00
C ARG A 23 0.49 9.39 13.27
N CYS A 24 1.14 8.27 13.57
CA CYS A 24 0.47 7.02 13.88
C CYS A 24 0.85 6.48 15.24
N THR A 25 -0.13 5.96 15.97
CA THR A 25 0.07 5.21 17.22
C THR A 25 -0.61 3.84 17.10
N THR A 26 -0.11 2.86 17.85
CA THR A 26 -0.75 1.55 18.00
C THR A 26 -0.99 1.30 19.47
N ASP A 27 -2.22 0.99 19.86
CA ASP A 27 -2.57 0.71 21.25
C ASP A 27 -2.23 -0.73 21.68
N ALA A 28 -2.45 -1.05 22.96
CA ALA A 28 -2.18 -2.37 23.53
C ALA A 28 -3.06 -3.50 22.93
N PHE A 29 -4.17 -3.14 22.27
CA PHE A 29 -5.06 -4.08 21.59
C PHE A 29 -4.70 -4.24 20.10
N GLY A 30 -3.62 -3.59 19.64
CA GLY A 30 -3.18 -3.65 18.25
C GLY A 30 -3.98 -2.77 17.30
N VAL A 31 -4.81 -1.86 17.83
CA VAL A 31 -5.51 -0.87 17.02
C VAL A 31 -4.52 0.22 16.64
N LYS A 32 -4.33 0.42 15.33
CA LYS A 32 -3.49 1.50 14.81
C LYS A 32 -4.37 2.70 14.48
N THR A 33 -4.01 3.88 14.99
CA THR A 33 -4.68 5.13 14.68
C THR A 33 -3.67 6.08 14.05
N CYS A 34 -4.01 6.67 12.91
CA CYS A 34 -3.19 7.67 12.24
C CYS A 34 -3.97 8.97 12.06
N SER A 35 -3.32 10.11 12.26
CA SER A 35 -3.90 11.44 12.11
C SER A 35 -2.98 12.31 11.25
N GLY A 36 -3.56 13.00 10.27
CA GLY A 36 -2.89 14.03 9.49
C GLY A 36 -3.10 15.42 10.07
N ASP A 37 -2.21 16.36 9.73
CA ASP A 37 -2.34 17.78 10.11
C ASP A 37 -3.58 18.46 9.52
N ASP A 38 -4.16 17.87 8.47
CA ASP A 38 -5.43 18.28 7.85
C ASP A 38 -6.68 17.86 8.64
N GLY A 39 -6.48 17.19 9.78
CA GLY A 39 -7.54 16.71 10.66
C GLY A 39 -8.12 15.35 10.27
N ASN A 40 -7.71 14.77 9.13
CA ASN A 40 -8.19 13.45 8.74
C ASN A 40 -7.62 12.39 9.69
N MET A 41 -8.48 11.48 10.16
CA MET A 41 -8.08 10.36 11.01
C MET A 41 -8.43 9.04 10.36
N THR A 42 -7.54 8.05 10.50
CA THR A 42 -7.80 6.66 10.13
C THR A 42 -7.57 5.76 11.32
N ARG A 43 -8.38 4.70 11.42
CA ARG A 43 -8.26 3.65 12.43
C ARG A 43 -8.25 2.30 11.76
N THR A 44 -7.21 1.52 12.04
CA THR A 44 -6.96 0.20 11.46
C THR A 44 -6.98 -0.87 12.56
N THR A 45 -7.70 -1.96 12.30
CA THR A 45 -7.77 -3.14 13.17
C THR A 45 -7.57 -4.41 12.36
N THR A 46 -6.99 -5.44 12.97
CA THR A 46 -6.90 -6.78 12.38
C THR A 46 -7.66 -7.78 13.24
N ASP A 47 -8.57 -8.52 12.65
CA ASP A 47 -9.33 -9.56 13.36
C ASP A 47 -8.57 -10.88 13.47
N ALA A 48 -9.13 -11.82 14.23
CA ALA A 48 -8.52 -13.14 14.47
C ALA A 48 -8.42 -14.02 13.20
N TYR A 49 -9.14 -13.68 12.14
CA TYR A 49 -9.08 -14.35 10.85
C TYR A 49 -8.06 -13.70 9.90
N GLY A 50 -7.33 -12.68 10.36
CA GLY A 50 -6.33 -11.97 9.58
C GLY A 50 -6.92 -10.91 8.64
N THR A 51 -8.19 -10.56 8.81
CA THR A 51 -8.81 -9.47 8.05
C THR A 51 -8.40 -8.14 8.65
N THR A 52 -7.78 -7.28 7.86
CA THR A 52 -7.44 -5.91 8.25
C THR A 52 -8.52 -4.94 7.76
N THR A 53 -9.12 -4.17 8.66
CA THR A 53 -10.09 -3.12 8.34
C THR A 53 -9.51 -1.76 8.69
N THR A 54 -9.54 -0.83 7.76
CA THR A 54 -9.19 0.59 7.99
C THR A 54 -10.41 1.45 7.71
N ARG A 55 -10.74 2.35 8.64
CA ARG A 55 -11.85 3.29 8.51
C ARG A 55 -11.36 4.72 8.69
N ASP A 56 -11.85 5.64 7.87
CA ASP A 56 -11.62 7.07 8.08
C ASP A 56 -12.75 7.74 8.90
N ASP A 57 -12.54 9.00 9.26
CA ASP A 57 -13.49 9.84 10.00
C ASP A 57 -14.75 10.21 9.20
N ARG A 58 -14.69 10.10 7.86
CA ARG A 58 -15.84 10.30 6.95
C ARG A 58 -16.69 9.03 6.78
N GLY A 59 -16.26 7.91 7.37
CA GLY A 59 -16.96 6.64 7.35
C GLY A 59 -16.61 5.75 6.16
N ASN A 60 -15.63 6.11 5.33
CA ASN A 60 -15.11 5.24 4.30
C ASN A 60 -14.35 4.08 4.96
N GLU A 61 -14.51 2.88 4.41
CA GLU A 61 -13.90 1.67 4.94
C GLU A 61 -13.13 0.94 3.84
N THR A 62 -11.96 0.43 4.17
CA THR A 62 -11.23 -0.54 3.35
C THR A 62 -10.98 -1.80 4.16
N ARG A 63 -11.41 -2.94 3.64
CA ARG A 63 -11.19 -4.27 4.21
C ARG A 63 -10.24 -5.05 3.33
N CYS A 64 -9.19 -5.62 3.93
CA CYS A 64 -8.20 -6.43 3.23
C CYS A 64 -8.05 -7.80 3.87
N THR A 65 -7.96 -8.85 3.06
CA THR A 65 -7.68 -10.23 3.48
C THR A 65 -6.51 -10.78 2.67
N THR A 66 -5.83 -11.79 3.22
CA THR A 66 -4.84 -12.58 2.49
C THR A 66 -5.25 -14.05 2.54
N ASP A 67 -5.35 -14.70 1.39
CA ASP A 67 -5.70 -16.12 1.32
C ASP A 67 -4.51 -17.04 1.61
N ALA A 68 -4.77 -18.35 1.67
CA ALA A 68 -3.76 -19.38 1.93
C ALA A 68 -2.66 -19.46 0.84
N TYR A 69 -2.92 -18.90 -0.34
CA TYR A 69 -1.98 -18.84 -1.45
C TYR A 69 -1.17 -17.53 -1.48
N GLY A 70 -1.38 -16.65 -0.49
CA GLY A 70 -0.70 -15.35 -0.39
C GLY A 70 -1.31 -14.27 -1.28
N THR A 71 -2.49 -14.50 -1.87
CA THR A 71 -3.23 -13.47 -2.60
C THR A 71 -3.84 -12.50 -1.62
N LYS A 72 -3.49 -11.22 -1.73
CA LYS A 72 -4.10 -10.14 -0.95
C LYS A 72 -5.23 -9.50 -1.74
N ALA A 73 -6.43 -9.46 -1.18
CA ALA A 73 -7.57 -8.76 -1.74
C ALA A 73 -7.98 -7.62 -0.80
N CYS A 74 -8.33 -6.45 -1.35
CA CYS A 74 -8.86 -5.32 -0.61
C CYS A 74 -10.12 -4.79 -1.28
N GLN A 75 -11.09 -4.39 -0.47
CA GLN A 75 -12.36 -3.79 -0.89
C GLN A 75 -12.61 -2.49 -0.14
N GLY A 76 -12.86 -1.42 -0.88
CA GLY A 76 -13.37 -0.15 -0.36
C GLY A 76 -14.89 -0.12 -0.28
N SER A 77 -15.42 0.74 0.59
CA SER A 77 -16.87 0.95 0.79
C SER A 77 -17.62 1.44 -0.45
N GLU A 78 -16.93 2.08 -1.40
CA GLU A 78 -17.50 2.55 -2.67
C GLU A 78 -17.41 1.50 -3.79
N GLY A 79 -17.07 0.24 -3.46
CA GLY A 79 -16.95 -0.84 -4.43
C GLY A 79 -15.61 -0.88 -5.16
N SER A 80 -14.65 -0.03 -4.79
CA SER A 80 -13.26 -0.16 -5.23
C SER A 80 -12.66 -1.48 -4.73
N MET A 81 -11.86 -2.13 -5.56
CA MET A 81 -11.22 -3.42 -5.27
C MET A 81 -9.78 -3.38 -5.75
N THR A 82 -8.93 -4.09 -5.02
CA THR A 82 -7.57 -4.37 -5.46
C THR A 82 -7.23 -5.81 -5.14
N ARG A 83 -6.64 -6.53 -6.09
CA ARG A 83 -6.11 -7.88 -5.87
C ARG A 83 -4.63 -7.91 -6.21
N THR A 84 -3.82 -8.38 -5.27
CA THR A 84 -2.37 -8.47 -5.41
C THR A 84 -1.92 -9.91 -5.20
N THR A 85 -1.13 -10.43 -6.13
CA THR A 85 -0.49 -11.74 -6.06
C THR A 85 1.01 -11.59 -6.20
N THR A 86 1.77 -12.53 -5.65
CA THR A 86 3.22 -12.63 -5.91
C THR A 86 3.52 -14.04 -6.38
N ASP A 87 4.21 -14.17 -7.52
CA ASP A 87 4.59 -15.47 -8.06
C ASP A 87 5.87 -16.03 -7.42
N ALA A 88 6.23 -17.26 -7.78
CA ALA A 88 7.41 -17.95 -7.27
C ALA A 88 8.74 -17.27 -7.63
N TYR A 89 8.74 -16.40 -8.64
CA TYR A 89 9.91 -15.62 -9.06
C TYR A 89 10.00 -14.27 -8.34
N GLY A 90 9.06 -13.98 -7.43
CA GLY A 90 9.02 -12.71 -6.70
C GLY A 90 8.42 -11.56 -7.50
N THR A 91 7.71 -11.84 -8.60
CA THR A 91 6.97 -10.83 -9.34
C THR A 91 5.63 -10.58 -8.66
N THR A 92 5.39 -9.34 -8.26
CA THR A 92 4.11 -8.90 -7.70
C THR A 92 3.23 -8.34 -8.81
N THR A 93 1.98 -8.81 -8.92
CA THR A 93 0.98 -8.28 -9.85
C THR A 93 -0.21 -7.75 -9.07
N THR A 94 -0.62 -6.52 -9.36
CA THR A 94 -1.77 -5.85 -8.75
C THR A 94 -2.79 -5.49 -9.81
N LEU A 95 -4.06 -5.82 -9.58
CA LEU A 95 -5.20 -5.52 -10.44
C LEU A 95 -6.21 -4.65 -9.67
N ASP A 96 -6.72 -3.60 -10.30
CA ASP A 96 -7.79 -2.77 -9.76
C ASP A 96 -9.17 -3.08 -10.37
N THR A 97 -10.22 -2.40 -9.91
CA THR A 97 -11.60 -2.56 -10.42
C THR A 97 -11.81 -2.17 -11.87
N GLN A 98 -10.97 -1.29 -12.40
CA GLN A 98 -11.05 -0.85 -13.79
C GLN A 98 -10.32 -1.82 -14.72
N GLY A 99 -9.68 -2.86 -14.18
CA GLY A 99 -8.88 -3.81 -14.93
C GLY A 99 -7.46 -3.31 -15.20
N ASN A 100 -7.03 -2.19 -14.60
CA ASN A 100 -5.64 -1.75 -14.72
C ASN A 100 -4.74 -2.72 -13.95
N GLN A 101 -3.68 -3.16 -14.60
CA GLN A 101 -2.70 -4.07 -14.02
C GLN A 101 -1.37 -3.34 -13.82
N THR A 102 -0.76 -3.51 -12.65
CA THR A 102 0.64 -3.13 -12.39
C THR A 102 1.44 -4.37 -12.05
N ARG A 103 2.61 -4.52 -12.66
CA ARG A 103 3.53 -5.63 -12.38
C ARG A 103 4.87 -5.10 -11.91
N CYS A 104 5.31 -5.56 -10.76
CA CYS A 104 6.57 -5.15 -10.15
C CYS A 104 7.51 -6.33 -9.91
N THR A 105 8.79 -6.14 -10.14
CA THR A 105 9.87 -7.07 -9.77
C THR A 105 10.94 -6.32 -8.98
N THR A 106 11.76 -7.04 -8.23
CA THR A 106 12.94 -6.48 -7.56
C THR A 106 14.14 -7.32 -7.96
N ASP A 107 15.19 -6.66 -8.49
CA ASP A 107 16.41 -7.35 -8.90
C ASP A 107 17.34 -7.66 -7.72
N ALA A 108 18.43 -8.38 -7.99
CA ALA A 108 19.40 -8.80 -6.97
C ALA A 108 20.13 -7.62 -6.29
N PHE A 109 20.11 -6.44 -6.90
CA PHE A 109 20.67 -5.21 -6.34
C PHE A 109 19.63 -4.41 -5.54
N GLY A 110 18.44 -4.97 -5.35
CA GLY A 110 17.35 -4.33 -4.61
C GLY A 110 16.59 -3.28 -5.42
N VAL A 111 16.80 -3.19 -6.74
CA VAL A 111 16.09 -2.21 -7.54
C VAL A 111 14.72 -2.73 -7.93
N LYS A 112 13.68 -2.00 -7.52
CA LYS A 112 12.29 -2.31 -7.84
C LYS A 112 11.93 -1.68 -9.19
N THR A 113 11.33 -2.45 -10.08
CA THR A 113 10.80 -1.94 -11.36
C THR A 113 9.34 -2.34 -11.49
N CYS A 114 8.46 -1.38 -11.74
CA CYS A 114 7.03 -1.56 -11.89
C CYS A 114 6.58 -1.08 -13.28
N ASN A 115 5.73 -1.84 -13.95
CA ASN A 115 5.13 -1.46 -15.22
C ASN A 115 3.61 -1.48 -15.09
N ASP A 116 2.95 -0.42 -15.53
CA ASP A 116 1.49 -0.37 -15.60
C ASP A 116 0.97 -0.91 -16.95
N GLY A 117 -0.33 -1.16 -17.02
CA GLY A 117 -1.01 -1.63 -18.23
C GLY A 117 -1.06 -0.61 -19.38
N LYS A 118 -0.57 0.61 -19.16
CA LYS A 118 -0.50 1.69 -20.15
C LYS A 118 0.91 1.86 -20.73
N GLY A 119 1.88 1.05 -20.28
CA GLY A 119 3.27 1.08 -20.73
C GLY A 119 4.15 2.07 -19.97
N ASN A 120 3.67 2.65 -18.87
CA ASN A 120 4.52 3.45 -17.99
C ASN A 120 5.37 2.54 -17.11
N THR A 121 6.63 2.93 -16.91
CA THR A 121 7.57 2.23 -16.05
C THR A 121 8.02 3.14 -14.92
N THR A 122 7.99 2.63 -13.70
CA THR A 122 8.58 3.28 -12.53
C THR A 122 9.71 2.41 -12.00
N ARG A 123 10.88 2.99 -11.75
CA ARG A 123 12.04 2.31 -11.17
C ARG A 123 12.47 2.99 -9.89
N CYS A 124 12.50 2.23 -8.80
CA CYS A 124 12.84 2.69 -7.46
C CYS A 124 14.11 2.01 -6.93
N THR A 125 15.05 2.80 -6.42
CA THR A 125 16.27 2.34 -5.75
C THR A 125 16.29 2.81 -4.31
N THR A 126 16.81 1.99 -3.42
CA THR A 126 17.05 2.36 -2.02
C THR A 126 18.55 2.50 -1.79
N ASP A 127 18.98 3.63 -1.22
CA ASP A 127 20.38 3.86 -0.90
C ASP A 127 20.80 3.21 0.43
N ALA A 128 22.08 3.35 0.80
CA ALA A 128 22.64 2.82 2.04
C ALA A 128 22.01 3.41 3.31
N TYR A 129 21.37 4.57 3.21
CA TYR A 129 20.68 5.27 4.30
C TYR A 129 19.18 4.94 4.35
N ARG A 130 18.72 3.96 3.55
CA ARG A 130 17.32 3.55 3.42
C ARG A 130 16.42 4.62 2.81
N VAL A 131 16.98 5.54 2.03
CA VAL A 131 16.21 6.53 1.26
C VAL A 131 15.81 5.89 -0.07
N GLU A 132 14.51 5.82 -0.34
CA GLU A 132 13.97 5.33 -1.62
C GLU A 132 13.78 6.49 -2.60
N THR A 133 14.29 6.32 -3.83
CA THR A 133 14.11 7.27 -4.93
C THR A 133 13.50 6.55 -6.13
N CYS A 134 12.41 7.09 -6.68
CA CYS A 134 11.68 6.52 -7.82
C CYS A 134 11.67 7.49 -9.01
N ARG A 135 11.76 6.95 -10.23
CA ARG A 135 11.65 7.69 -11.49
C ARG A 135 10.86 6.92 -12.55
#